data_AF-E5AK19-F1
#
_entry.id   AF-E5AK19-F1
#
_cell.length_a   1.000
_cell.length_b   1.000
_cell.length_c   1.000
_cell.angle_alpha   90.00
_cell.angle_beta   90.00
_cell.angle_gamma   90.00
#
_symmetry.space_group_name_H-M   'P 1'
#
loop_
_entity.id
_entity.type
_entity.pdbx_description
1 polymer ?
#
loop_
_entity_poly.entity_id
_entity_poly.type
_entity_poly.pdbx_seq_one_letter_code
_entity_poly.pdbx_strand_id
1 'polypeptide(L)'
;MSRPNPNIPDNEISILVSSKVELQKLINKINPEYAAKDVYQGVKPAERKCPACKSHLFVRNSNKTGNKFFGCSQYPTCTHTEPIHT
;
A
#
# COMPACT_ATOMS: atom_id res chain seq x y z
N MET A 1 -13.03 -10.22 -20.35
CA MET A 1 -12.53 -11.24 -19.40
C MET A 1 -12.52 -10.60 -18.01
N SER A 2 -13.65 -10.67 -17.31
CA SER A 2 -13.80 -10.08 -15.98
C SER A 2 -13.13 -10.99 -14.96
N ARG A 3 -12.19 -10.43 -14.18
CA ARG A 3 -11.55 -11.15 -13.08
C ARG A 3 -12.61 -11.54 -12.04
N PRO A 4 -12.51 -12.71 -11.40
CA PRO A 4 -13.42 -13.05 -10.30
C PRO A 4 -13.27 -12.04 -9.17
N ASN A 5 -14.39 -11.50 -8.70
CA ASN A 5 -14.50 -10.66 -7.51
C ASN A 5 -14.50 -11.61 -6.29
N PRO A 6 -13.42 -11.68 -5.50
CA PRO A 6 -13.44 -12.44 -4.26
C PRO A 6 -14.39 -11.70 -3.31
N ASN A 7 -15.59 -12.26 -3.10
CA ASN A 7 -16.45 -11.87 -1.99
C ASN A 7 -15.69 -12.15 -0.69
N ILE A 8 -15.01 -11.14 -0.17
CA ILE A 8 -14.42 -11.15 1.16
C ILE A 8 -15.57 -10.75 2.09
N PRO A 9 -16.04 -11.62 2.98
CA PRO A 9 -17.10 -11.25 3.90
C PRO A 9 -16.59 -10.14 4.82
N ASP A 10 -17.27 -9.00 4.82
CA ASP A 10 -17.06 -7.89 5.74
C ASP A 10 -17.41 -8.33 7.17
N ASN A 11 -16.48 -9.06 7.80
CA ASN A 11 -16.57 -9.37 9.22
C ASN A 11 -16.16 -8.11 9.99
N GLU A 12 -17.14 -7.28 10.32
CA GLU A 12 -17.00 -6.06 11.13
C GLU A 12 -16.33 -6.41 12.48
N ILE A 13 -15.04 -6.07 12.59
CA ILE A 13 -14.25 -6.27 13.80
C ILE A 13 -14.18 -4.94 14.55
N SER A 14 -15.08 -4.76 15.52
CA SER A 14 -15.09 -3.59 16.41
C SER A 14 -14.00 -3.72 17.49
N ILE A 15 -12.80 -3.20 17.24
CA ILE A 15 -11.70 -3.21 18.21
C ILE A 15 -11.65 -1.87 18.96
N LEU A 16 -12.07 -1.86 20.22
CA LEU A 16 -11.74 -0.80 21.17
C LEU A 16 -10.40 -1.16 21.84
N VAL A 17 -9.29 -0.76 21.23
CA VAL A 17 -7.96 -0.90 21.84
C VAL A 17 -7.58 0.42 22.51
N SER A 18 -7.20 0.33 23.78
CA SER A 18 -6.76 1.49 24.57
C SER A 18 -5.27 1.84 24.35
N SER A 19 -4.49 0.99 23.67
CA SER A 19 -3.05 1.21 23.45
C SER A 19 -2.50 0.53 22.19
N LYS A 20 -1.77 1.30 21.36
CA LYS A 20 -1.09 0.83 20.14
C LYS A 20 -0.20 -0.39 20.38
N VAL A 21 0.42 -0.49 21.56
CA VAL A 21 1.34 -1.58 21.90
C VAL A 21 0.60 -2.91 22.08
N GLU A 22 -0.54 -2.90 22.77
CA GLU A 22 -1.31 -4.11 23.05
C GLU A 22 -1.96 -4.66 21.78
N LEU A 23 -2.40 -3.79 20.88
CA LEU A 23 -2.90 -4.19 19.56
C LEU A 23 -1.83 -4.88 18.73
N GLN A 24 -0.60 -4.35 18.70
CA GLN A 24 0.48 -4.96 17.94
C GLN A 24 0.81 -6.36 18.45
N LYS A 25 0.83 -6.55 19.78
CA LYS A 25 1.03 -7.87 20.41
C LYS A 25 -0.08 -8.84 20.02
N LEU A 26 -1.34 -8.39 20.06
CA LEU A 26 -2.49 -9.22 19.71
C LEU A 26 -2.47 -9.66 18.24
N ILE A 27 -2.21 -8.74 17.32
CA ILE A 27 -2.09 -9.03 15.89
C ILE A 27 -1.03 -10.11 15.64
N ASN A 28 0.15 -9.96 16.25
CA ASN A 28 1.24 -10.92 16.10
C ASN A 28 0.92 -12.30 16.71
N LYS A 29 0.07 -12.34 17.75
CA LYS A 29 -0.39 -13.60 18.36
C LYS A 29 -1.39 -14.35 17.48
N ILE A 30 -2.28 -13.63 16.79
CA ILE A 30 -3.34 -14.23 15.96
C ILE A 30 -2.82 -14.67 14.60
N ASN A 31 -1.90 -13.92 14.01
CA ASN A 31 -1.28 -14.25 12.74
C ASN A 31 0.26 -14.40 12.91
N PRO A 32 0.73 -15.50 13.51
CA PRO A 32 2.16 -15.69 13.78
C PRO A 32 2.96 -16.00 12.51
N GLU A 33 2.32 -16.44 11.43
CA GLU A 33 3.00 -16.80 10.17
C GLU A 33 3.46 -15.57 9.38
N TYR A 34 2.78 -14.43 9.51
CA TYR A 34 3.13 -13.20 8.81
C TYR A 34 3.24 -12.05 9.81
N ALA A 35 4.45 -11.51 10.02
CA ALA A 35 4.58 -10.28 10.78
C ALA A 35 4.03 -9.11 9.95
N ALA A 36 3.53 -8.06 10.63
CA ALA A 36 2.95 -6.90 9.95
C ALA A 36 3.88 -6.32 8.85
N LYS A 37 5.20 -6.27 9.13
CA LYS A 37 6.22 -5.85 8.16
C LYS A 37 6.23 -6.66 6.86
N ASP A 38 5.98 -7.96 6.92
CA ASP A 38 6.05 -8.88 5.79
C ASP A 38 4.84 -8.68 4.87
N VAL A 39 3.69 -8.37 5.48
CA VAL A 39 2.48 -7.94 4.76
C VAL A 39 2.74 -6.61 4.04
N TYR A 40 3.29 -5.60 4.72
CA TYR A 40 3.54 -4.29 4.11
C TYR A 40 4.53 -4.35 2.93
N GLN A 41 5.60 -5.14 3.03
CA GLN A 41 6.59 -5.25 1.96
C GLN A 41 6.12 -6.07 0.74
N GLY A 42 5.20 -7.02 0.96
CA GLY A 42 4.64 -7.86 -0.10
C GLY A 42 3.50 -7.20 -0.90
N VAL A 43 2.89 -6.14 -0.38
CA VAL A 43 1.76 -5.47 -1.03
C VAL A 43 2.26 -4.49 -2.09
N LYS A 44 2.05 -4.85 -3.37
CA LYS A 44 2.20 -3.89 -4.47
C LYS A 44 1.12 -2.82 -4.32
N PRO A 45 1.47 -1.52 -4.29
CA PRO A 45 0.47 -0.48 -4.11
C PRO A 45 -0.48 -0.46 -5.32
N ALA A 46 -1.74 -0.12 -5.05
CA ALA A 46 -2.80 -0.11 -6.05
C ALA A 46 -2.49 0.85 -7.20
N GLU A 47 -2.99 0.51 -8.38
CA GLU A 47 -2.87 1.36 -9.58
C GLU A 47 -3.73 2.63 -9.39
N ARG A 48 -3.15 3.82 -9.60
CA ARG A 48 -3.85 5.11 -9.46
C ARG A 48 -3.50 6.07 -10.60
N LYS A 49 -4.35 7.09 -10.78
CA LYS A 49 -4.17 8.16 -11.76
C LYS A 49 -3.46 9.36 -11.14
N CYS A 50 -2.65 10.03 -11.93
CA CYS A 50 -1.94 11.26 -11.59
C CYS A 50 -2.96 12.40 -11.40
N PRO A 51 -2.92 13.14 -10.27
CA PRO A 51 -3.84 14.25 -10.02
C PRO A 51 -3.61 15.42 -10.98
N ALA A 52 -2.41 15.59 -11.52
CA ALA A 52 -2.07 16.71 -12.42
C ALA A 52 -2.54 16.50 -13.86
N CYS A 53 -2.35 15.30 -14.42
CA CYS A 53 -2.64 15.03 -15.85
C CYS A 53 -3.56 13.82 -16.11
N LYS A 54 -4.09 13.18 -15.05
CA LYS A 54 -5.01 12.02 -15.12
C LYS A 54 -4.44 10.76 -15.79
N SER A 55 -3.15 10.76 -16.15
CA SER A 55 -2.43 9.59 -16.67
C SER A 55 -2.06 8.61 -15.55
N HIS A 56 -1.52 7.44 -15.86
CA HIS A 56 -1.19 6.42 -14.86
C HIS A 56 0.01 6.83 -13.99
N LEU A 57 0.00 6.44 -12.72
CA LEU A 57 1.16 6.51 -11.83
C LEU A 57 1.84 5.14 -11.73
N PHE A 58 3.15 5.11 -11.88
CA PHE A 58 3.98 3.90 -11.74
C PHE A 58 4.85 3.98 -10.49
N VAL A 59 5.04 2.84 -9.85
CA VAL A 59 6.03 2.70 -8.78
C VAL A 59 7.42 2.71 -9.41
N ARG A 60 8.27 3.64 -8.95
CA ARG A 60 9.68 3.77 -9.35
C ARG A 60 10.56 3.73 -8.11
N ASN A 61 11.83 3.40 -8.30
CA ASN A 61 12.83 3.39 -7.25
C ASN A 61 13.69 4.66 -7.35
N SER A 62 13.90 5.34 -6.23
CA SER A 62 14.81 6.48 -6.15
C SER A 62 16.25 5.98 -6.00
N ASN A 63 17.08 6.22 -7.01
CA ASN A 63 18.51 5.86 -6.98
C ASN A 63 19.27 6.54 -5.83
N LYS A 64 18.82 7.71 -5.35
CA LYS A 64 19.46 8.48 -4.29
C LYS A 64 19.21 7.93 -2.89
N THR A 65 17.98 7.48 -2.61
CA THR A 65 17.53 7.13 -1.25
C THR A 65 17.18 5.65 -1.12
N GLY A 66 17.09 4.91 -2.23
CA GLY A 66 16.62 3.52 -2.27
C GLY A 66 15.11 3.35 -2.11
N ASN A 67 14.40 4.40 -1.69
CA ASN A 67 12.95 4.38 -1.45
C ASN A 67 12.13 4.28 -2.75
N LYS A 68 10.96 3.66 -2.65
CA LYS A 68 9.97 3.62 -3.74
C LYS A 68 9.10 4.88 -3.72
N PHE A 69 8.69 5.35 -4.89
CA PHE A 69 7.80 6.48 -5.06
C PHE A 69 6.90 6.29 -6.28
N PHE A 70 5.76 6.97 -6.33
CA PHE A 70 4.93 7.06 -7.52
C PHE A 70 5.47 8.14 -8.46
N GLY A 71 5.69 7.80 -9.72
CA GLY A 71 6.03 8.74 -10.79
C GLY A 71 5.03 8.69 -11.94
N CYS A 72 4.69 9.85 -12.49
CA CYS A 72 3.77 9.95 -13.63
C CYS A 72 4.29 9.19 -14.86
N SER A 73 3.39 8.49 -15.56
CA SER A 73 3.71 7.78 -16.81
C SER A 73 4.11 8.72 -17.94
N GLN A 74 3.68 9.97 -17.89
CA GLN A 74 3.89 10.97 -18.95
C GLN A 74 5.18 11.79 -18.76
N TYR A 75 6.06 11.43 -17.82
CA TYR A 75 7.36 12.07 -17.73
C TYR A 75 8.11 11.98 -19.08
N PRO A 76 8.71 13.07 -19.61
CA PRO A 76 8.99 14.35 -18.96
C PRO A 76 7.88 15.42 -19.02
N THR A 77 6.81 15.19 -19.78
CA THR A 77 5.72 16.19 -19.95
C THR A 77 4.93 16.45 -18.66
N CYS A 78 4.90 15.48 -17.74
CA CYS A 78 4.36 15.65 -16.40
C CYS A 78 5.35 15.10 -15.37
N THR A 79 5.80 15.96 -14.45
CA THR A 79 6.84 15.68 -13.46
C THR A 79 6.30 15.34 -12.07
N HIS A 80 5.00 15.10 -11.95
CA HIS A 80 4.34 14.79 -10.68
C HIS A 80 4.91 13.50 -10.06
N THR A 81 5.27 13.58 -8.79
CA THR A 81 5.76 12.45 -7.98
C THR A 81 5.14 12.48 -6.58
N GLU A 82 4.95 11.30 -5.99
CA GLU A 82 4.40 11.14 -4.64
C GLU A 82 5.16 10.06 -3.87
N PRO A 83 5.39 10.22 -2.56
CA PRO A 83 6.01 9.18 -1.75
C PRO A 83 5.07 7.97 -1.61
N ILE A 84 5.66 6.77 -1.58
CA ILE A 84 4.94 5.58 -1.15
C ILE A 84 5.29 5.35 0.31
N HIS A 85 4.31 5.57 1.20
CA HIS A 85 4.42 5.16 2.59
C HIS A 85 4.22 3.64 2.63
N THR A 86 5.33 2.90 2.63
CA THR A 86 5.37 1.45 2.90
C THR A 86 5.63 1.24 4.38
#